data_AF-Q937H0-F1
#
_entry.id   AF-Q937H0-F1
#
_cell.length_a   1.000
_cell.length_b   1.000
_cell.length_c   1.000
_cell.angle_alpha   90.00
_cell.angle_beta   90.00
_cell.angle_gamma   90.00
#
_symmetry.space_group_name_H-M   'P 1'
#
loop_
_entity.id
_entity.type
_entity.pdbx_description
1 polymer ?
#
loop_
_entity_poly.entity_id
_entity_poly.type
_entity_poly.pdbx_seq_one_letter_code
_entity_poly.pdbx_strand_id
1 'polypeptide(L)' 'MLIGYMRVSKADGSQATDLQRDALVAAGVDPAHLYEDQASGKREDRPGLASCLKALRPGDTLVVWKL' A
#
# COMPACT_ATOMS: atom_id res chain seq x y z
N MET A 1 -12.94 9.31 -2.20
CA MET A 1 -12.37 8.16 -2.95
C MET A 1 -11.58 7.29 -1.98
N LEU A 2 -11.45 5.98 -2.23
CA LEU A 2 -10.58 5.10 -1.44
C LEU A 2 -9.23 4.95 -2.15
N ILE A 3 -8.14 5.19 -1.43
CA ILE A 3 -6.77 4.97 -1.90
C ILE A 3 -6.15 3.91 -1.01
N GLY A 4 -5.55 2.88 -1.60
CA GLY A 4 -4.96 1.77 -0.86
C GLY A 4 -3.45 1.84 -0.86
N TYR A 5 -2.84 1.55 0.29
CA TYR A 5 -1.39 1.41 0.40
C TYR A 5 -1.01 0.09 1.07
N MET A 6 -0.05 -0.61 0.46
CA MET A 6 0.47 -1.88 0.95
C MET A 6 2.00 -1.87 1.01
N ARG A 7 2.57 -2.60 1.98
CA ARG A 7 4.03 -2.70 2.13
C ARG A 7 4.43 -4.09 2.57
N VAL A 8 5.48 -4.62 1.96
CA VAL A 8 6.10 -5.89 2.36
C VAL A 8 7.59 -5.73 2.64
N SER A 9 8.09 -6.48 3.62
CA SER A 9 9.52 -6.61 3.86
C SER A 9 10.06 -7.82 3.09
N LYS A 10 10.98 -7.60 2.13
CA LYS A 10 11.76 -8.68 1.49
C LYS A 10 12.92 -9.06 2.42
N ALA A 11 12.65 -9.79 3.49
CA ALA A 11 13.73 -10.41 4.28
C ALA A 11 14.25 -11.70 3.62
N ASP A 12 13.38 -12.47 2.96
CA ASP A 12 13.69 -13.78 2.38
C ASP A 12 12.95 -14.10 1.06
N GLY A 13 12.14 -13.17 0.53
CA GLY A 13 11.37 -13.36 -0.70
C GLY A 13 10.00 -14.02 -0.54
N SER A 14 9.55 -14.34 0.68
CA SER A 14 8.29 -15.05 0.94
C SER A 14 7.06 -14.15 1.17
N GLN A 15 7.26 -12.86 1.42
CA GLN A 15 6.16 -11.92 1.70
C GLN A 15 5.54 -11.43 0.39
N ALA A 16 4.43 -12.07 -0.02
CA ALA A 16 3.62 -11.69 -1.16
C ALA A 16 2.67 -10.53 -0.81
N THR A 17 2.53 -9.56 -1.72
CA THR A 17 1.57 -8.45 -1.57
C THR A 17 0.13 -8.88 -1.86
N ASP A 18 -0.08 -10.09 -2.40
CA ASP A 18 -1.38 -10.55 -2.91
C ASP A 18 -2.47 -10.55 -1.83
N LEU A 19 -2.18 -11.04 -0.62
CA LEU A 19 -3.16 -10.98 0.48
C LEU A 19 -3.49 -9.54 0.91
N GLN A 20 -2.53 -8.61 0.82
CA GLN A 20 -2.81 -7.20 1.13
C GLN A 20 -3.67 -6.59 0.02
N ARG A 21 -3.33 -6.87 -1.23
CA ARG A 21 -4.05 -6.41 -2.42
C ARG A 21 -5.50 -6.87 -2.36
N ASP A 22 -5.73 -8.16 -2.13
CA ASP A 22 -7.07 -8.74 -2.06
C ASP A 22 -7.89 -8.10 -0.93
N ALA A 23 -7.28 -7.87 0.24
CA ALA A 23 -7.94 -7.19 1.35
C ALA A 23 -8.33 -5.74 1.02
N LEU A 24 -7.46 -5.00 0.32
CA LEU A 24 -7.72 -3.62 -0.09
C LEU A 24 -8.81 -3.54 -1.17
N VAL A 25 -8.79 -4.45 -2.14
CA VAL A 25 -9.85 -4.56 -3.15
C VAL A 25 -11.19 -4.93 -2.51
N ALA A 26 -11.19 -5.88 -1.56
CA ALA A 26 -12.38 -6.25 -0.81
C ALA A 26 -12.92 -5.09 0.07
N ALA A 27 -12.05 -4.19 0.51
CA ALA A 27 -12.43 -2.95 1.20
C ALA A 27 -13.00 -1.87 0.26
N GLY A 28 -13.05 -2.12 -1.05
CA GLY A 28 -13.61 -1.23 -2.07
C GLY A 28 -12.60 -0.26 -2.68
N VAL A 29 -11.29 -0.48 -2.49
CA VAL A 29 -10.26 0.31 -3.18
C VAL A 29 -10.21 -0.12 -4.65
N ASP A 30 -10.28 0.86 -5.56
CA ASP A 30 -10.07 0.62 -6.98
C ASP A 30 -8.62 0.14 -7.22
N PRO A 31 -8.39 -0.96 -7.98
CA PRO A 31 -7.04 -1.42 -8.31
C PRO A 31 -6.12 -0.36 -8.91
N ALA A 32 -6.65 0.65 -9.61
CA ALA A 32 -5.89 1.79 -10.15
C ALA A 32 -5.38 2.76 -9.07
N HIS A 33 -5.90 2.67 -7.84
CA HIS A 33 -5.53 3.49 -6.70
C HIS A 33 -4.80 2.70 -5.61
N LEU A 34 -4.17 1.57 -5.99
CA LEU A 34 -3.30 0.80 -5.12
C LEU A 34 -1.84 1.23 -5.29
N TYR A 35 -1.21 1.55 -4.17
CA TYR A 35 0.20 1.89 -4.07
C TYR A 35 0.93 0.85 -3.24
N GLU A 36 2.14 0.48 -3.65
CA GLU A 36 2.94 -0.51 -2.93
C GLU A 36 4.36 -0.02 -2.65
N ASP A 37 4.91 -0.45 -1.52
CA ASP A 37 6.34 -0.35 -1.23
C ASP A 37 6.92 -1.72 -0.89
N GLN A 38 8.17 -1.90 -1.31
CA GLN A 38 8.92 -3.11 -1.04
C GLN A 38 10.29 -2.74 -0.48
N ALA A 39 10.56 -3.12 0.76
CA ALA A 39 11.82 -2.81 1.43
C ALA A 39 12.48 -4.10 1.93
N SER A 40 13.79 -4.25 1.77
CA SER A 40 14.58 -5.27 2.45
C SER A 40 15.48 -4.60 3.49
N GLY A 41 15.56 -5.19 4.69
CA GLY A 41 16.36 -4.66 5.79
C GLY A 41 15.87 -3.30 6.32
N LYS A 42 16.78 -2.50 6.85
CA LYS A 42 16.50 -1.22 7.55
C LYS A 42 16.11 -0.04 6.63
N ARG A 43 15.74 -0.28 5.37
CA ARG A 43 15.38 0.82 4.45
C ARG A 43 14.07 1.48 4.89
N GLU A 44 14.16 2.78 5.14
CA GLU A 44 13.04 3.61 5.55
C GLU A 44 12.33 4.30 4.39
N ASP A 45 12.95 4.34 3.21
CA ASP A 45 12.35 4.97 2.02
C ASP A 45 11.04 4.29 1.64
N ARG A 46 9.99 5.10 1.48
CA ARG A 46 8.63 4.69 1.11
C ARG A 46 8.10 5.54 -0.05
N PRO A 47 8.68 5.42 -1.26
CA PRO A 47 8.23 6.17 -2.43
C PRO A 47 6.77 5.89 -2.82
N GLY A 48 6.28 4.66 -2.59
CA GLY A 48 4.88 4.29 -2.77
C GLY A 48 3.96 5.07 -1.82
N LEU A 49 4.31 5.13 -0.53
CA LEU A 49 3.57 5.94 0.44
C LEU A 49 3.60 7.43 0.08
N ALA A 50 4.76 7.95 -0.32
CA ALA A 50 4.88 9.35 -0.73
C ALA A 50 3.98 9.67 -1.93
N SER A 51 3.87 8.76 -2.90
CA SER A 51 3.00 8.91 -4.07
C SER A 51 1.52 8.83 -3.68
N CYS A 52 1.17 7.88 -2.81
CA CYS A 52 -0.16 7.74 -2.23
C CYS A 52 -0.61 9.02 -1.52
N LEU A 53 0.26 9.63 -0.70
CA LEU A 53 -0.04 10.87 0.02
C LEU A 53 -0.24 12.06 -0.92
N LYS A 54 0.47 12.11 -2.05
CA LYS A 54 0.28 13.15 -3.08
C LYS A 54 -1.02 12.98 -3.86
N ALA A 55 -1.54 11.76 -3.97
CA ALA A 55 -2.79 11.48 -4.69
C ALA A 55 -4.04 11.83 -3.87
N LEU A 56 -3.92 11.84 -2.53
CA LEU A 56 -5.02 12.16 -1.63
C LEU A 56 -5.52 13.60 -1.82
N ARG A 57 -6.85 13.74 -1.85
CA ARG A 57 -7.56 15.02 -1.83
C ARG A 57 -8.46 15.10 -0.59
N PRO A 58 -8.91 16.31 -0.19
CA PRO A 58 -9.91 16.44 0.86
C PRO A 58 -11.15 15.59 0.57
N GLY A 59 -11.57 14.78 1.55
CA GLY A 59 -12.68 13.82 1.42
C GLY A 59 -12.28 12.42 0.94
N ASP A 60 -11.01 12.19 0.61
CA ASP A 60 -10.49 10.85 0.35
C ASP A 60 -10.13 10.12 1.65
N THR A 61 -10.11 8.79 1.57
CA THR A 61 -9.72 7.92 2.68
C THR A 61 -8.57 7.04 2.26
N LEU A 62 -7.48 7.08 3.02
CA LEU A 62 -6.37 6.16 2.90
C LEU A 62 -6.69 4.86 3.65
N VAL A 63 -6.67 3.74 2.93
CA VAL A 63 -6.88 2.40 3.46
C VAL A 63 -5.54 1.67 3.48
N VAL A 64 -5.20 1.10 4.64
CA VAL A 64 -3.99 0.28 4.82
C VAL A 64 -4.40 -1.04 5.46
N TRP A 65 -3.71 -2.13 5.14
CA TRP A 65 -4.12 -3.44 5.63
C TRP A 65 -3.81 -3.64 7.12
N LYS A 66 -2.55 -3.44 7.53
CA LYS A 66 -2.06 -3.52 8.91
C LYS A 66 -0.94 -2.50 9.12
N LEU A 67 -0.89 -1.90 10.31
CA LEU A 67 0.17 -0.96 10.74
C LEU A 67 1.41 -1.71 11.22
#